data_AF-A0ABD3UZC8-F1
#
_entry.id   AF-A0ABD3UZC8-F1
#
_cell.length_a   1.000
_cell.length_b   1.000
_cell.length_c   1.000
_cell.angle_alpha   90.00
_cell.angle_beta   90.00
_cell.angle_gamma   90.00
#
_symmetry.space_group_name_H-M   'P 1'
#
loop_
_entity.id
_entity.type
_entity.pdbx_description
1 polymer ?
#
loop_
_entity_poly.entity_id
_entity_poly.type
_entity_poly.pdbx_seq_one_letter_code
_entity_poly.pdbx_strand_id
1 'polypeptide(L)' 'MAERFRQILDDLSLSPLFQNFVYEKIDSIESCKNLTDVELSRLGTSTIGDRVRFREKIKQA' A
#
# COMPACT_ATOMS: atom_id res chain seq x y z
N MET A 1 11.43 8.68 -0.99
CA MET A 1 10.99 7.27 -1.09
C MET A 1 9.80 7.00 -0.16
N ALA A 2 9.93 7.13 1.17
CA ALA A 2 8.81 6.92 2.11
C ALA A 2 7.64 7.94 1.99
N GLU A 3 7.93 9.17 1.59
CA GLU A 3 6.91 10.24 1.53
C GLU A 3 5.84 10.02 0.45
N ARG A 4 6.24 9.49 -0.71
CA ARG A 4 5.30 9.20 -1.81
C ARG A 4 4.42 8.00 -1.52
N PHE A 5 4.96 6.98 -0.85
CA PHE A 5 4.15 5.85 -0.38
C PHE A 5 3.10 6.30 0.64
N ARG A 6 3.49 7.15 1.59
CA ARG A 6 2.55 7.72 2.57
C ARG A 6 1.46 8.56 1.90
N GLN A 7 1.80 9.36 0.90
CA GLN A 7 0.82 10.12 0.10
C GLN A 7 -0.17 9.21 -0.64
N ILE A 8 0.28 8.09 -1.19
CA ILE A 8 -0.62 7.12 -1.86
C ILE A 8 -1.63 6.53 -0.87
N LEU A 9 -1.19 6.20 0.34
CA LEU A 9 -2.11 5.73 1.37
C LEU A 9 -3.09 6.83 1.79
N ASP A 10 -2.64 8.08 1.86
CA ASP A 10 -3.50 9.22 2.20
C ASP A 10 -4.56 9.52 1.14
N ASP A 11 -4.17 9.53 -0.13
CA ASP A 11 -5.06 9.63 -1.30
C ASP A 11 -6.17 8.57 -1.30
N LEU A 12 -5.88 7.40 -0.73
CA LEU A 12 -6.80 6.26 -0.67
C LEU A 12 -7.53 6.17 0.66
N SER A 13 -7.33 7.12 1.58
CA SER A 13 -7.85 7.06 2.97
C SER A 13 -7.40 5.79 3.72
N LEU A 14 -6.24 5.24 3.35
CA LEU A 14 -5.57 4.08 3.93
C LEU A 14 -4.39 4.47 4.83
N SER A 15 -4.22 5.75 5.16
CA SER A 15 -3.18 6.25 6.08
C SER A 15 -3.00 5.45 7.37
N PRO A 16 -4.05 4.93 8.03
CA PRO A 16 -3.90 4.09 9.22
C PRO A 16 -3.10 2.80 8.97
N LEU A 17 -3.14 2.27 7.75
CA LEU A 17 -2.43 1.04 7.39
C LEU A 17 -0.92 1.26 7.28
N PHE A 18 -0.43 2.50 7.17
CA PHE A 18 1.00 2.79 7.01
C PHE A 18 1.85 2.10 8.08
N GLN A 19 1.37 2.01 9.32
CA GLN A 19 2.11 1.32 10.39
C GLN A 19 2.24 -0.18 10.14
N ASN A 20 1.23 -0.84 9.57
CA ASN A 20 1.28 -2.27 9.23
C ASN A 20 2.35 -2.54 8.17
N PHE A 21 2.42 -1.67 7.15
CA PHE A 21 3.42 -1.75 6.10
C PHE A 21 4.83 -1.53 6.65
N VAL A 22 5.03 -0.52 7.51
CA VAL A 22 6.33 -0.26 8.15
C VAL A 22 6.76 -1.41 9.06
N TYR A 23 5.83 -2.00 9.81
CA TYR A 23 6.11 -3.15 10.68
C TYR A 23 6.63 -4.36 9.88
N GLU A 24 6.03 -4.62 8.71
CA GLU A 24 6.45 -5.66 7.77
C GLU A 24 7.67 -5.26 6.92
N LYS A 25 8.30 -4.10 7.20
CA LYS A 25 9.44 -3.53 6.45
C LYS A 25 9.13 -3.25 4.97
N ILE A 26 7.89 -2.89 4.68
CA ILE A 26 7.40 -2.48 3.37
C ILE A 26 7.24 -0.95 3.39
N ASP A 27 8.34 -0.22 3.26
CA ASP A 27 8.37 1.25 3.31
C ASP A 27 8.70 1.90 1.96
N SER A 28 8.81 1.09 0.89
CA SER A 28 9.13 1.52 -0.46
C SER A 28 8.06 1.12 -1.48
N ILE A 29 7.94 1.93 -2.53
CA ILE A 29 7.04 1.66 -3.66
C ILE A 29 7.46 0.37 -4.40
N GLU A 30 8.76 0.09 -4.50
CA GLU A 30 9.26 -1.16 -5.10
C GLU A 30 8.81 -2.39 -4.32
N SER A 31 8.89 -2.37 -2.99
CA SER A 31 8.39 -3.46 -2.15
C SER A 31 6.88 -3.67 -2.36
N CYS A 32 6.12 -2.59 -2.53
CA CYS A 32 4.68 -2.64 -2.77
C CYS A 32 4.31 -3.21 -4.15
N LYS A 33 5.16 -3.02 -5.18
CA LYS A 33 4.92 -3.52 -6.54
C LYS A 33 4.92 -5.06 -6.60
N ASN A 34 5.62 -5.71 -5.68
CA ASN A 34 5.73 -7.16 -5.61
C ASN A 34 4.66 -7.83 -4.73
N LEU A 35 3.80 -7.07 -4.05
CA LEU A 35 2.80 -7.63 -3.15
C LEU A 35 1.65 -8.33 -3.88
N THR A 36 1.36 -9.55 -3.44
CA THR A 36 0.17 -10.31 -3.83
C THR A 36 -1.09 -9.75 -3.18
N ASP A 37 -2.26 -10.06 -3.74
CA ASP A 37 -3.55 -9.64 -3.15
C ASP A 37 -3.78 -10.22 -1.75
N VAL A 38 -3.15 -11.35 -1.45
CA VAL A 38 -3.17 -11.99 -0.13
C VAL A 38 -2.34 -11.18 0.86
N GLU A 39 -1.13 -10.74 0.48
CA GLU A 39 -0.28 -9.91 1.33
C GLU A 39 -0.92 -8.54 1.59
N LEU A 40 -1.48 -7.90 0.55
CA LEU A 40 -2.24 -6.65 0.71
C LEU A 40 -3.44 -6.82 1.65
N SER A 41 -4.11 -7.97 1.59
CA SER A 41 -5.19 -8.30 2.54
C SER A 41 -4.69 -8.45 3.97
N ARG A 42 -3.52 -9.08 4.17
CA ARG A 42 -2.89 -9.24 5.49
C ARG A 42 -2.45 -7.90 6.08
N LEU A 43 -2.04 -6.96 5.23
CA LEU A 43 -1.64 -5.60 5.62
C LEU A 43 -2.85 -4.69 5.95
N GLY A 44 -4.08 -5.19 5.80
CA GLY A 44 -5.32 -4.48 6.13
C GLY A 44 -6.03 -3.87 4.93
N THR A 45 -5.53 -4.05 3.71
CA THR A 45 -6.21 -3.64 2.47
C THR A 45 -7.23 -4.72 2.08
N SER A 46 -8.29 -4.86 2.89
CA SER A 46 -9.20 -6.01 2.81
C SER A 46 -10.19 -5.94 1.64
N THR A 47 -10.57 -4.76 1.16
CA THR A 47 -11.51 -4.66 0.04
C THR A 47 -10.79 -4.88 -1.29
N ILE A 48 -11.49 -5.46 -2.27
CA ILE A 48 -10.96 -5.62 -3.63
C ILE A 48 -10.75 -4.24 -4.28
N GLY A 49 -11.67 -3.30 -4.04
CA GLY A 49 -11.60 -1.94 -4.58
C GLY A 49 -10.35 -1.19 -4.12
N ASP A 50 -10.01 -1.27 -2.83
CA ASP A 50 -8.81 -0.62 -2.27
C ASP A 50 -7.54 -1.25 -2.84
N ARG A 51 -7.48 -2.59 -2.97
CA ARG A 51 -6.32 -3.29 -3.57
C ARG A 51 -6.09 -2.89 -5.03
N VAL A 52 -7.15 -2.78 -5.81
CA VAL A 52 -7.07 -2.34 -7.22
C VAL A 52 -6.59 -0.90 -7.30
N ARG A 53 -7.20 0.02 -6.54
CA ARG A 53 -6.80 1.44 -6.53
C ARG A 53 -5.38 1.65 -6.03
N PHE A 54 -4.98 0.92 -4.99
CA PHE A 54 -3.63 0.91 -4.46
C PHE A 54 -2.62 0.48 -5.53
N ARG A 55 -2.86 -0.65 -6.20
CA ARG A 55 -1.98 -1.11 -7.29
C ARG A 55 -1.87 -0.12 -8.43
N GLU A 56 -2.96 0.50 -8.84
CA GLU A 56 -2.94 1.51 -9.90
C GLU A 56 -2.11 2.74 -9.50
N LYS A 57 -2.29 3.26 -8.28
CA LYS A 57 -1.47 4.36 -7.76
C LYS A 57 0.01 4.00 -7.64
N ILE A 58 0.32 2.79 -7.16
CA ILE A 58 1.69 2.27 -7.03
C ILE A 58 2.38 2.09 -8.40
N LYS A 59 1.64 1.70 -9.45
CA LYS A 59 2.18 1.63 -10.82
C LYS A 59 2.49 3.00 -11.41
N GLN A 60 1.70 4.02 -11.05
CA GLN A 60 1.87 5.39 -11.52
C GLN A 60 2.94 6.18 -10.73
N ALA A 61 3.48 5.59 -9.67
CA ALA A 61 4.49 6.18 -8.79
C ALA A 61 5.89 5.61 -9.06
#